data_AF-A0A7V3SL90-F1
#
_entry.id   AF-A0A7V3SL90-F1
#
_cell.length_a   1.000
_cell.length_b   1.000
_cell.length_c   1.000
_cell.angle_alpha   90.00
_cell.angle_beta   90.00
_cell.angle_gamma   90.00
#
_symmetry.space_group_name_H-M   'P 1'
#
loop_
_entity.id
_entity.type
_entity.pdbx_description
1 polymer ?
#
loop_
_entity_poly.entity_id
_entity_poly.type
_entity_poly.pdbx_seq_one_letter_code
_entity_poly.pdbx_strand_id
1 'polypeptide(L)'
;MQFLKSPIYELKQTTREFRWSDAFVLLTITALLYLGVHFGFHAPEVVKGPGIVLHPAALPYYAFRSVIRMGAAYLLSLLFTLVYGYAAARSRRAEQILLPTLDVLQSVPILSFLPVVLLGLSAVMHERLAAELASIVLIFTSQVWNMT
;
A
#
# COMPACT_ATOMS: atom_id res chain seq x y z
N MET A 1 -5.55 18.24 55.04
CA MET A 1 -5.25 18.32 53.59
C MET A 1 -4.09 17.36 53.27
N GLN A 2 -4.37 16.06 53.25
CA GLN A 2 -3.36 15.01 53.13
C GLN A 2 -3.96 13.83 52.37
N PHE A 3 -4.28 14.04 51.10
CA PHE A 3 -4.71 12.98 50.21
C PHE A 3 -4.12 13.25 48.82
N LEU A 4 -3.54 12.21 48.22
CA LEU A 4 -3.01 12.09 46.85
C LEU A 4 -1.55 12.52 46.60
N LYS A 5 -0.61 11.74 47.14
CA LYS A 5 0.65 11.44 46.43
C LYS A 5 0.87 9.92 46.44
N SER A 6 0.07 9.19 45.68
CA SER A 6 0.40 7.81 45.32
C SER A 6 1.29 7.84 44.07
N PRO A 7 2.52 7.31 44.12
CA PRO A 7 3.33 7.15 42.92
C PRO A 7 2.80 5.92 42.16
N ILE A 8 1.77 6.09 41.34
CA ILE A 8 1.10 4.95 40.70
C ILE A 8 1.92 4.36 39.52
N TYR A 9 2.97 5.03 39.03
CA TYR A 9 3.77 4.47 37.93
C TYR A 9 5.25 4.87 38.06
N GLU A 10 6.06 4.06 38.75
CA GLU A 10 7.49 4.02 38.45
C GLU A 10 7.65 3.35 37.08
N LEU A 11 7.72 4.16 36.03
CA LEU A 11 8.12 3.70 34.71
C LEU A 11 9.55 3.18 34.82
N LYS A 12 9.70 1.88 35.06
CA LYS A 12 10.96 1.17 34.95
C LYS A 12 11.41 1.30 33.50
N GLN A 13 12.17 2.35 33.20
CA GLN A 13 12.78 2.56 31.91
C GLN A 13 13.74 1.41 31.67
N THR A 14 13.26 0.37 30.97
CA THR A 14 14.13 -0.69 30.51
C THR A 14 14.99 -0.07 29.42
N THR A 15 16.23 0.27 29.75
CA THR A 15 17.26 0.61 28.76
C THR A 15 17.51 -0.66 27.95
N ARG A 16 16.71 -0.87 26.89
CA ARG A 16 16.88 -2.00 25.98
C ARG A 16 18.19 -1.77 25.25
N GLU A 17 19.17 -2.61 25.52
CA GLU A 17 20.44 -2.59 24.80
C GLU A 17 20.22 -2.99 23.33
N PHE A 18 21.00 -2.37 22.45
CA PHE A 18 20.95 -2.62 21.02
C PHE A 18 21.30 -4.09 20.72
N ARG A 19 20.35 -4.83 20.15
CA ARG A 19 20.51 -6.26 19.86
C ARG A 19 20.96 -6.47 18.41
N TRP A 20 21.58 -7.61 18.13
CA TRP A 20 21.87 -8.05 16.76
C TRP A 20 20.62 -8.11 15.85
N SER A 21 19.44 -8.36 16.43
CA SER A 21 18.17 -8.26 15.72
C SER A 21 17.89 -6.84 15.24
N ASP A 22 18.25 -5.84 16.04
CA ASP A 22 18.02 -4.43 15.75
C ASP A 22 18.97 -4.00 14.61
N ALA A 23 20.22 -4.46 14.64
CA ALA A 23 21.16 -4.29 13.54
C ALA A 23 20.67 -4.95 12.23
N PHE A 24 20.18 -6.19 12.30
CA PHE A 24 19.66 -6.91 11.13
C PHE A 24 18.43 -6.21 10.52
N VAL A 25 17.49 -5.76 11.36
CA VAL A 25 16.31 -5.01 10.93
C VAL A 25 16.73 -3.70 10.28
N LEU A 26 17.64 -2.94 10.89
CA LEU A 26 18.15 -1.69 10.33
C LEU A 26 18.81 -1.93 8.97
N LEU A 27 19.68 -2.94 8.87
CA LEU A 27 20.39 -3.27 7.64
C LEU A 27 19.41 -3.68 6.52
N THR A 28 18.37 -4.46 6.87
CA THR A 28 17.31 -4.84 5.94
C THR A 28 16.52 -3.62 5.45
N ILE A 29 16.11 -2.73 6.36
CA ILE A 29 15.40 -1.49 6.00
C ILE A 29 16.29 -0.62 5.11
N THR A 30 17.55 -0.41 5.47
CA THR A 30 18.51 0.38 4.70
C THR A 30 18.74 -0.23 3.31
N ALA A 31 18.87 -1.55 3.19
CA ALA A 31 19.03 -2.22 1.91
C ALA A 31 17.79 -2.05 1.02
N LEU A 32 16.59 -2.21 1.58
CA LEU A 32 15.33 -2.00 0.86
C LEU A 32 15.16 -0.56 0.39
N LEU A 33 15.48 0.41 1.26
CA LEU A 33 15.45 1.83 0.90
C LEU A 33 16.49 2.15 -0.18
N TYR A 34 17.71 1.64 -0.06
CA TYR A 34 18.75 1.81 -1.06
C TYR A 34 18.33 1.24 -2.42
N LEU A 35 17.77 0.03 -2.45
CA LEU A 35 17.25 -0.57 -3.68
C LEU A 35 16.13 0.29 -4.27
N GLY A 36 15.17 0.73 -3.46
CA GLY A 36 14.08 1.60 -3.91
C GLY A 36 14.60 2.90 -4.54
N VAL A 37 15.58 3.55 -3.89
CA VAL A 37 16.22 4.76 -4.41
C VAL A 37 17.03 4.47 -5.68
N HIS A 38 17.79 3.38 -5.70
CA HIS A 38 18.60 2.97 -6.84
C HIS A 38 17.72 2.73 -8.07
N PHE A 39 16.64 1.96 -7.95
CA PHE A 39 15.69 1.76 -9.04
C PHE A 39 14.94 3.04 -9.40
N GLY A 40 14.63 3.90 -8.43
CA GLY A 40 14.02 5.20 -8.68
C GLY A 40 14.90 6.11 -9.55
N PHE A 41 16.22 6.13 -9.32
CA PHE A 41 17.15 6.92 -10.13
C PHE A 41 17.43 6.34 -11.52
N HIS A 42 17.26 5.02 -11.70
CA HIS A 42 17.40 4.37 -13.02
C HIS A 42 16.05 4.27 -13.77
N ALA A 43 14.96 4.74 -13.16
CA ALA A 43 13.68 4.79 -13.84
C ALA A 43 13.72 5.83 -14.97
N PRO A 44 13.01 5.59 -16.09
CA PRO A 44 12.92 6.57 -17.17
C PRO A 44 12.41 7.91 -16.63
N GLU A 45 13.10 9.02 -16.95
CA GLU A 45 12.69 10.37 -16.53
C GLU A 45 11.28 10.72 -17.01
N VAL A 46 10.85 10.11 -18.12
CA VAL A 46 9.50 10.25 -18.67
C VAL A 46 9.02 8.90 -19.19
N VAL A 47 8.02 8.33 -18.51
CA VAL A 47 7.17 7.29 -19.12
C VAL A 47 6.26 8.02 -20.10
N LYS A 48 6.42 7.79 -21.41
CA LYS A 48 5.53 8.40 -22.40
C LYS A 48 4.14 7.78 -22.23
N GLY A 49 3.25 8.52 -21.59
CA GLY A 49 1.86 8.11 -21.45
C GLY A 49 1.21 7.92 -22.83
N PRO A 50 0.16 7.07 -22.93
CA PRO A 50 -0.58 6.92 -24.17
C PRO A 50 -1.09 8.29 -24.64
N GLY A 51 -1.04 8.54 -25.95
CA GLY A 51 -1.52 9.80 -26.53
C GLY A 51 -2.95 10.11 -26.09
N ILE A 52 -3.17 11.33 -25.59
CA ILE A 52 -4.48 11.81 -25.14
C ILE A 52 -5.08 12.78 -26.16
N VAL A 53 -6.39 12.71 -26.33
CA VAL A 53 -7.18 13.60 -27.17
C VAL A 53 -7.74 14.71 -26.27
N LEU A 54 -7.32 15.94 -26.52
CA LEU A 54 -7.64 17.11 -25.66
C LEU A 54 -9.01 17.76 -25.99
N HIS A 55 -9.79 17.17 -26.90
CA HIS A 55 -11.09 17.73 -27.29
C HIS A 55 -12.15 17.44 -26.20
N PRO A 56 -13.01 18.41 -25.81
CA PRO A 56 -14.04 18.20 -24.79
C PRO A 56 -14.99 17.02 -25.08
N ALA A 57 -15.22 16.70 -26.35
CA ALA A 57 -16.03 15.54 -26.74
C ALA A 57 -15.40 14.18 -26.36
N ALA A 58 -14.11 14.13 -26.02
CA ALA A 58 -13.46 12.92 -25.50
C ALA A 58 -13.74 12.68 -24.01
N LEU A 59 -14.25 13.68 -23.28
CA LEU A 59 -14.51 13.57 -21.83
C LEU A 59 -15.47 12.42 -21.47
N PRO A 60 -16.60 12.20 -22.17
CA PRO A 60 -17.49 11.08 -21.85
C PRO A 60 -16.80 9.71 -22.01
N TYR A 61 -15.95 9.57 -23.03
CA TYR A 61 -15.17 8.35 -23.24
C TYR A 61 -14.19 8.12 -22.08
N TYR A 62 -13.45 9.15 -21.66
CA TYR A 62 -12.53 9.03 -20.52
C TYR A 62 -13.24 8.77 -19.20
N ALA A 63 -14.38 9.44 -18.96
CA ALA A 63 -15.22 9.19 -17.80
C ALA A 63 -15.68 7.74 -17.75
N PHE A 64 -16.19 7.21 -18.87
CA PHE A 64 -16.63 5.81 -18.96
C PHE A 64 -15.50 4.82 -18.67
N ARG A 65 -14.30 5.02 -19.23
CA ARG A 65 -13.14 4.16 -18.91
C ARG A 65 -12.76 4.22 -17.43
N SER A 66 -12.82 5.39 -16.82
CA SER A 66 -12.54 5.55 -15.39
C SER A 66 -13.59 4.87 -14.52
N VAL A 67 -14.88 5.00 -14.85
CA VAL A 67 -15.97 4.30 -14.16
C VAL A 67 -15.80 2.80 -14.25
N ILE A 68 -15.44 2.25 -15.42
CA ILE A 68 -15.17 0.81 -15.57
C ILE A 68 -14.01 0.38 -14.67
N ARG A 69 -12.89 1.10 -14.66
CA ARG A 69 -11.75 0.77 -13.78
C ARG A 69 -12.13 0.79 -12.31
N MET A 70 -12.85 1.84 -11.88
CA MET A 70 -13.31 1.96 -10.50
C MET A 70 -14.28 0.83 -10.14
N GLY A 71 -15.22 0.50 -11.02
CA GLY A 71 -16.17 -0.60 -10.82
C GLY A 71 -15.49 -1.96 -10.74
N ALA A 72 -14.54 -2.25 -11.64
CA ALA A 72 -13.75 -3.48 -11.61
C ALA A 72 -12.93 -3.59 -10.31
N ALA A 73 -12.23 -2.52 -9.93
CA ALA A 73 -11.47 -2.47 -8.68
C ALA A 73 -12.37 -2.65 -7.46
N TYR A 74 -13.56 -2.05 -7.47
CA TYR A 74 -14.54 -2.17 -6.38
C TYR A 74 -15.04 -3.60 -6.22
N LEU A 75 -15.41 -4.30 -7.31
CA LEU A 75 -15.83 -5.71 -7.24
C LEU A 75 -14.72 -6.61 -6.70
N LEU A 76 -13.48 -6.39 -7.15
CA LEU A 76 -12.31 -7.10 -6.63
C LEU A 76 -12.11 -6.82 -5.13
N SER A 77 -12.24 -5.55 -4.72
CA SER A 77 -12.07 -5.13 -3.32
C SER A 77 -13.13 -5.72 -2.41
N LEU A 78 -14.38 -5.76 -2.89
CA LEU A 78 -15.49 -6.36 -2.16
C LEU A 78 -15.25 -7.86 -1.96
N LEU A 79 -14.88 -8.58 -3.02
CA LEU A 79 -14.56 -10.01 -2.92
C LEU A 79 -13.41 -10.26 -1.96
N PHE A 80 -12.33 -9.48 -2.08
CA PHE A 80 -11.18 -9.57 -1.19
C PHE A 80 -11.58 -9.32 0.26
N THR A 81 -12.30 -8.23 0.54
CA THR A 81 -12.73 -7.86 1.90
C THR A 81 -13.59 -8.96 2.52
N LEU A 82 -14.54 -9.51 1.76
CA LEU A 82 -15.40 -10.60 2.25
C LEU A 82 -14.58 -11.84 2.59
N VAL A 83 -13.65 -12.26 1.73
CA VAL A 83 -12.82 -13.45 1.97
C VAL A 83 -11.81 -13.22 3.11
N TYR A 84 -11.09 -12.10 3.06
CA TYR A 84 -10.01 -11.75 3.99
C TYR A 84 -10.57 -11.45 5.38
N GLY A 85 -11.61 -10.62 5.47
CA GLY A 85 -12.30 -10.29 6.71
C GLY A 85 -12.97 -11.51 7.33
N TYR A 86 -13.62 -12.36 6.53
CA TYR A 86 -14.18 -13.61 7.04
C TYR A 86 -13.10 -14.55 7.60
N ALA A 87 -11.97 -14.69 6.89
CA ALA A 87 -10.85 -15.50 7.37
C ALA A 87 -10.26 -14.98 8.68
N ALA A 88 -10.09 -13.66 8.80
CA ALA A 88 -9.64 -13.01 10.03
C ALA A 88 -10.62 -13.24 11.19
N ALA A 89 -11.93 -13.11 10.94
CA ALA A 89 -12.96 -13.32 11.96
C ALA A 89 -13.11 -14.78 12.41
N ARG A 90 -12.80 -15.75 11.54
CA ARG A 90 -13.04 -17.17 11.82
C ARG A 90 -12.00 -17.81 12.74
N SER A 91 -10.76 -17.30 12.76
CA SER A 91 -9.64 -17.91 13.48
C SER A 91 -8.79 -16.89 14.21
N ARG A 92 -8.59 -17.11 15.52
CA ARG A 92 -7.70 -16.28 16.35
C ARG A 92 -6.27 -16.18 15.81
N ARG A 93 -5.76 -17.26 15.20
CA ARG A 93 -4.42 -17.24 14.59
C ARG A 93 -4.39 -16.41 13.30
N ALA A 94 -5.46 -16.48 12.51
CA ALA A 94 -5.56 -15.68 11.28
C ALA A 94 -5.71 -14.20 11.64
N GLU A 95 -6.58 -13.86 12.59
CA GLU A 95 -6.73 -12.50 13.15
C GLU A 95 -5.37 -11.87 13.52
N GLN A 96 -4.55 -12.60 14.28
CA GLN A 96 -3.23 -12.15 14.77
C GLN A 96 -2.18 -11.94 13.67
N ILE A 97 -2.40 -12.43 12.45
CA ILE A 97 -1.48 -12.27 11.32
C ILE A 97 -2.06 -11.29 10.30
N LEU A 98 -3.32 -11.49 9.93
CA LEU A 98 -3.99 -10.78 8.86
C LEU A 98 -4.25 -9.30 9.21
N LEU A 99 -4.68 -8.99 10.43
CA LEU A 99 -4.95 -7.60 10.83
C LEU A 99 -3.65 -6.80 10.91
N PRO A 100 -2.58 -7.24 11.62
CA PRO A 100 -1.32 -6.48 11.64
C PRO A 100 -0.67 -6.35 10.26
N THR A 101 -0.86 -7.33 9.37
CA THR A 101 -0.39 -7.24 7.99
C THR A 101 -1.11 -6.10 7.25
N LEU A 102 -2.44 -6.01 7.38
CA LEU A 102 -3.19 -4.89 6.80
C LEU A 102 -2.77 -3.56 7.40
N ASP A 103 -2.64 -3.46 8.74
CA ASP A 103 -2.26 -2.23 9.43
C ASP A 103 -0.90 -1.70 8.93
N VAL A 104 0.08 -2.59 8.77
CA VAL A 104 1.41 -2.22 8.24
C VAL A 104 1.30 -1.77 6.78
N LEU A 105 0.57 -2.49 5.93
CA LEU A 105 0.41 -2.11 4.53
C LEU A 105 -0.30 -0.75 4.40
N GLN A 106 -1.33 -0.52 5.21
CA GLN A 106 -2.12 0.72 5.27
C GLN A 106 -1.33 1.94 5.77
N SER A 107 -0.26 1.73 6.52
CA SER A 107 0.59 2.82 7.00
C SER A 107 1.39 3.51 5.88
N VAL A 108 1.56 2.85 4.72
CA VAL A 108 2.32 3.37 3.58
C VAL A 108 1.39 4.18 2.67
N PRO A 109 1.75 5.42 2.29
CA PRO A 109 0.93 6.22 1.38
C PRO A 109 0.72 5.52 0.04
N ILE A 110 -0.52 5.47 -0.45
CA ILE A 110 -0.88 4.76 -1.70
C ILE A 110 -0.07 5.21 -2.91
N LEU A 111 0.29 6.50 -2.98
CA LEU A 111 1.12 7.06 -4.04
C LEU A 111 2.52 6.43 -4.11
N SER A 112 3.03 5.92 -2.99
CA SER A 112 4.35 5.25 -2.92
C SER A 112 4.37 3.93 -3.67
N PHE A 113 3.21 3.29 -3.88
CA PHE A 113 3.09 2.05 -4.63
C PHE A 113 3.07 2.28 -6.15
N LEU A 114 2.72 3.49 -6.61
CA LEU A 114 2.58 3.80 -8.04
C LEU A 114 3.85 3.44 -8.83
N PRO A 115 5.07 3.88 -8.46
CA PRO A 115 6.24 3.64 -9.29
C PRO A 115 6.57 2.15 -9.36
N VAL A 116 6.53 1.46 -8.22
CA VAL A 116 6.82 0.02 -8.13
C VAL A 116 5.86 -0.79 -8.99
N VAL A 117 4.56 -0.53 -8.87
CA VAL A 117 3.52 -1.25 -9.62
C VAL A 117 3.58 -0.90 -11.11
N LEU A 118 3.66 0.39 -11.46
CA LEU A 118 3.68 0.83 -12.85
C LEU A 118 4.92 0.35 -13.59
N LEU A 119 6.12 0.53 -13.01
CA LEU A 119 7.38 0.10 -13.63
C LEU A 119 7.46 -1.43 -13.68
N GLY A 120 7.06 -2.12 -12.61
CA GLY A 120 7.04 -3.58 -12.57
C GLY A 120 6.12 -4.18 -13.63
N LEU A 121 4.91 -3.61 -13.82
CA LEU A 121 4.02 -4.04 -14.90
C LEU A 121 4.58 -3.67 -16.27
N SER A 122 5.08 -2.44 -16.45
CA SER A 122 5.63 -1.97 -17.74
C SER A 122 6.85 -2.77 -18.20
N ALA A 123 7.59 -3.39 -17.26
CA ALA A 123 8.70 -4.29 -17.59
C ALA A 123 8.23 -5.61 -18.25
N VAL A 124 6.97 -5.99 -18.10
CA VAL A 124 6.44 -7.29 -18.55
C VAL A 124 5.31 -7.13 -19.59
N MET A 125 4.70 -5.96 -19.72
CA MET A 125 3.62 -5.70 -20.67
C MET A 125 3.66 -4.31 -21.28
N HIS A 126 2.89 -4.11 -22.35
CA HIS A 126 2.76 -2.81 -23.02
C HIS A 126 2.32 -1.70 -22.06
N GLU A 127 2.95 -0.53 -22.18
CA GLU A 127 2.76 0.64 -21.30
C GLU A 127 1.29 1.01 -21.08
N ARG A 128 0.46 0.93 -22.14
CA ARG A 128 -0.97 1.23 -22.04
C ARG A 128 -1.69 0.26 -21.08
N LEU A 129 -1.42 -1.04 -21.18
CA LEU A 129 -2.05 -2.03 -20.30
C LEU A 129 -1.48 -1.95 -18.88
N ALA A 130 -0.17 -1.73 -18.76
CA ALA A 130 0.48 -1.52 -17.47
C ALA A 130 -0.14 -0.33 -16.71
N ALA A 131 -0.41 0.78 -17.39
CA ALA A 131 -1.05 1.96 -16.78
C ALA A 131 -2.49 1.69 -16.33
N GLU A 132 -3.30 0.98 -17.13
CA GLU A 132 -4.68 0.64 -16.75
C GLU A 132 -4.71 -0.32 -15.55
N LEU A 133 -3.85 -1.37 -15.56
CA LEU A 133 -3.77 -2.33 -14.45
C LEU A 133 -3.17 -1.72 -13.19
N ALA A 134 -2.13 -0.90 -13.31
CA ALA A 134 -1.58 -0.17 -12.17
C ALA A 134 -2.65 0.70 -11.51
N SER A 135 -3.48 1.38 -12.31
CA SER A 135 -4.61 2.16 -11.81
C SER A 135 -5.60 1.29 -11.03
N ILE A 136 -5.96 0.11 -11.57
CA ILE A 136 -6.87 -0.83 -10.89
C ILE A 136 -6.27 -1.32 -9.58
N VAL A 137 -4.98 -1.71 -9.56
CA VAL A 137 -4.28 -2.17 -8.36
C VAL A 137 -4.25 -1.09 -7.28
N LEU A 138 -3.96 0.15 -7.64
CA LEU A 138 -3.93 1.26 -6.68
C LEU A 138 -5.33 1.58 -6.13
N ILE A 139 -6.35 1.63 -6.99
CA ILE A 139 -7.73 1.85 -6.55
C ILE A 139 -8.15 0.70 -5.62
N PHE A 140 -7.93 -0.55 -6.04
CA PHE A 140 -8.24 -1.75 -5.26
C PHE A 140 -7.60 -1.69 -3.87
N THR A 141 -6.31 -1.38 -3.81
CA THR A 141 -5.57 -1.30 -2.55
C THR A 141 -6.19 -0.26 -1.62
N SER A 142 -6.49 0.94 -2.14
CA SER A 142 -7.16 1.99 -1.36
C SER A 142 -8.56 1.61 -0.88
N GLN A 143 -9.34 0.91 -1.71
CA GLN A 143 -10.70 0.50 -1.36
C GLN A 143 -10.69 -0.63 -0.32
N VAL A 144 -9.83 -1.63 -0.49
CA VAL A 144 -9.64 -2.72 0.50
C VAL A 144 -9.28 -2.15 1.87
N TRP A 145 -8.36 -1.20 1.91
CA TRP A 145 -7.95 -0.56 3.15
C TRP A 145 -9.06 0.24 3.85
N ASN A 146 -10.05 0.71 3.09
CA ASN A 146 -11.19 1.44 3.63
C ASN A 146 -12.32 0.49 4.08
N MET A 147 -12.39 -0.73 3.53
CA MET A 147 -13.51 -1.66 3.75
C MET A 147 -13.21 -2.79 4.74
N THR A 148 -11.93 -3.14 4.94
CA THR A 148 -11.50 -4.30 5.76
C THR A 148 -11.06 -3.84 7.14
#